data_AF-A0AAI9RRW1-F1
#
_entry.id   AF-A0AAI9RRW1-F1
#
_cell.length_a   1.000
_cell.length_b   1.000
_cell.length_c   1.000
_cell.angle_alpha   90.00
_cell.angle_beta   90.00
_cell.angle_gamma   90.00
#
_symmetry.space_group_name_H-M   'P 1'
#
loop_
_entity.id
_entity.type
_entity.pdbx_description
1 polymer ?
#
loop_
_entity_poly.entity_id
_entity_poly.type
_entity_poly.pdbx_seq_one_letter_code
_entity_poly.pdbx_strand_id
1 'polypeptide(L)'
;MEVVMYMGLFVLVISYFLFSDVYLKKKRGIKRGSRSIFHEDKNRYVLILQGVIFIGFIYACMYIIAELDFTELSLAVQISPLAGLFVLQTVVTGLEEWVLHRDKERYWYDWTETVFVGLIFALLLTTGG
;
A
#
# COMPACT_ATOMS: atom_id res chain seq x y z
N MET A 1 -12.74 -10.36 -19.11
CA MET A 1 -12.32 -9.49 -17.99
C MET A 1 -11.04 -9.99 -17.33
N GLU A 2 -10.91 -11.29 -17.07
CA GLU A 2 -9.69 -11.87 -16.48
C GLU A 2 -8.41 -11.57 -17.28
N VAL A 3 -8.44 -11.68 -18.61
CA VAL A 3 -7.27 -11.36 -19.46
C VAL A 3 -6.82 -9.89 -19.30
N VAL A 4 -7.78 -8.96 -19.20
CA VAL A 4 -7.49 -7.52 -19.00
C VAL A 4 -6.89 -7.29 -17.61
N MET A 5 -7.42 -7.96 -16.58
CA MET A 5 -6.87 -7.93 -15.23
C MET A 5 -5.43 -8.44 -15.20
N TYR A 6 -5.15 -9.60 -15.81
CA TYR A 6 -3.79 -10.16 -15.86
C TYR A 6 -2.82 -9.27 -16.63
N MET A 7 -3.24 -8.71 -17.77
CA MET A 7 -2.43 -7.74 -18.52
C MET A 7 -2.18 -6.48 -17.71
N GLY A 8 -3.19 -5.95 -17.02
CA GLY A 8 -3.06 -4.79 -16.14
C GLY A 8 -2.07 -5.04 -14.99
N LEU A 9 -2.19 -6.17 -14.30
CA LEU A 9 -1.26 -6.57 -13.24
C LEU A 9 0.18 -6.70 -13.78
N PHE A 10 0.35 -7.32 -14.95
CA PHE A 10 1.65 -7.45 -15.59
C PHE A 10 2.29 -6.09 -15.88
N VAL A 11 1.52 -5.16 -16.44
CA VAL A 11 1.98 -3.78 -16.72
C VAL A 11 2.33 -3.05 -15.43
N LEU A 12 1.52 -3.17 -14.38
CA LEU A 12 1.80 -2.55 -13.09
C LEU A 12 3.09 -3.09 -12.46
N VAL A 13 3.28 -4.41 -12.46
CA VAL A 13 4.48 -5.05 -11.89
C VAL A 13 5.73 -4.63 -12.64
N ILE A 14 5.70 -4.63 -13.98
CA ILE A 14 6.83 -4.16 -14.79
C ILE A 14 7.12 -2.69 -14.51
N SER A 15 6.09 -1.84 -14.48
CA SER A 15 6.26 -0.40 -14.24
C SER A 15 6.88 -0.14 -12.86
N TYR A 16 6.40 -0.84 -11.83
CA TYR A 16 6.95 -0.79 -10.49
C TYR A 16 8.41 -1.24 -10.44
N PHE A 17 8.75 -2.33 -11.12
CA PHE A 17 10.12 -2.86 -11.19
C PHE A 17 11.07 -1.89 -11.92
N LEU A 18 10.64 -1.36 -13.07
CA LEU A 18 11.42 -0.37 -13.82
C LEU A 18 11.65 0.90 -12.99
N PHE A 19 10.65 1.38 -12.27
CA PHE A 19 10.83 2.55 -11.44
C PHE A 19 11.73 2.27 -10.22
N SER A 20 11.46 1.20 -9.48
CA SER A 20 12.16 0.90 -8.24
C SER A 20 13.62 0.45 -8.48
N ASP A 21 13.81 -0.60 -9.29
CA ASP A 21 15.14 -1.22 -9.44
C ASP A 21 15.98 -0.56 -10.54
N VAL A 22 15.37 -0.12 -11.64
CA VAL A 22 16.13 0.50 -12.73
C VAL A 22 16.33 2.00 -12.46
N TYR A 23 15.26 2.72 -12.11
CA TYR A 23 15.36 4.17 -11.92
C TYR A 23 15.91 4.56 -10.54
N LEU A 24 15.26 4.19 -9.44
CA LEU A 24 15.69 4.62 -8.10
C LEU A 24 17.01 3.98 -7.68
N LYS A 25 17.13 2.65 -7.83
CA LYS A 25 18.34 1.93 -7.41
C LYS A 25 19.51 2.12 -8.38
N LYS A 26 19.34 1.76 -9.66
CA LYS A 26 20.46 1.74 -10.62
C LYS A 26 20.83 3.13 -11.14
N LYS A 27 19.85 3.99 -11.48
CA LYS A 27 20.13 5.33 -12.04
C LYS A 27 20.36 6.39 -10.96
N ARG A 28 19.54 6.45 -9.92
CA ARG A 28 19.67 7.45 -8.83
C ARG A 28 20.58 7.01 -7.69
N GLY A 29 20.97 5.73 -7.62
CA GLY A 29 21.84 5.21 -6.58
C GLY A 29 21.20 5.16 -5.19
N ILE A 30 19.88 5.32 -5.09
CA ILE A 30 19.16 5.39 -3.81
C ILE A 30 19.03 3.96 -3.29
N LYS A 31 19.68 3.69 -2.16
CA LYS A 31 19.61 2.38 -1.49
C LYS A 31 18.31 2.28 -0.69
N ARG A 32 17.54 1.23 -0.94
CA ARG A 32 16.38 0.86 -0.11
C ARG A 32 16.88 0.58 1.32
N GLY A 33 16.31 1.27 2.31
CA GLY A 33 16.58 0.98 3.73
C GLY A 33 16.03 -0.39 4.13
N SER A 34 16.54 -0.97 5.22
CA SER A 34 15.94 -2.19 5.77
C SER A 34 14.54 -1.88 6.32
N ARG A 35 13.59 -2.78 6.05
CA ARG A 35 12.16 -2.60 6.31
C ARG A 35 11.72 -3.19 7.67
N SER A 36 12.61 -3.22 8.65
CA SER A 36 12.21 -3.79 9.94
C SER A 36 11.25 -2.85 10.66
N ILE A 37 10.11 -3.39 11.10
CA ILE A 37 9.18 -2.75 12.03
C ILE A 37 9.87 -2.37 13.35
N PHE A 38 11.08 -2.90 13.60
CA PHE A 38 11.95 -2.64 14.74
C PHE A 38 13.21 -1.85 14.37
N HIS A 39 13.14 -0.93 13.40
CA HIS A 39 14.22 0.04 13.23
C HIS A 39 14.21 1.05 14.38
N GLU A 40 15.38 1.24 15.00
CA GLU A 40 15.57 2.09 16.20
C GLU A 40 15.13 3.55 15.99
N ASP A 41 15.09 4.03 14.74
CA ASP A 41 14.71 5.41 14.40
C ASP A 41 13.20 5.62 14.13
N LYS A 42 12.35 4.61 14.39
CA LYS A 42 10.91 4.78 14.15
C LYS A 42 10.26 5.75 15.13
N ASN A 43 9.45 6.65 14.61
CA ASN A 43 8.72 7.59 15.42
C ASN A 43 7.60 6.87 16.20
N ARG A 44 7.62 6.98 17.53
CA ARG A 44 6.60 6.38 18.42
C ARG A 44 5.17 6.75 18.01
N TYR A 45 4.94 7.98 17.55
CA TYR A 45 3.62 8.42 17.08
C TYR A 45 3.19 7.68 15.81
N VAL A 46 4.12 7.39 14.90
CA VAL A 46 3.84 6.61 13.69
C VAL A 46 3.49 5.17 14.04
N LEU A 47 4.19 4.57 15.00
CA LEU A 47 3.87 3.21 15.47
C LEU A 47 2.47 3.14 16.10
N ILE A 48 2.10 4.14 16.92
CA ILE A 48 0.74 4.26 17.47
C ILE A 48 -0.28 4.42 16.33
N LEU A 49 -0.01 5.27 15.34
CA LEU A 49 -0.89 5.48 14.21
C LEU A 49 -1.09 4.20 13.38
N GLN A 50 -0.02 3.43 13.14
CA GLN A 50 -0.11 2.12 12.47
C GLN A 50 -0.98 1.14 13.27
N GLY A 51 -0.88 1.16 14.60
CA GLY A 51 -1.77 0.40 15.49
C GLY A 51 -3.23 0.82 15.39
N VAL A 52 -3.52 2.13 15.37
CA VAL A 52 -4.89 2.66 15.19
C VAL A 52 -5.47 2.26 13.84
N ILE A 53 -4.69 2.37 12.75
CA ILE A 53 -5.09 1.94 11.41
C ILE A 53 -5.44 0.44 11.42
N PHE A 54 -4.63 -0.39 12.08
CA PHE A 54 -4.87 -1.83 12.16
C PHE A 54 -6.15 -2.17 12.96
N ILE A 55 -6.39 -1.49 14.09
CA ILE A 55 -7.63 -1.66 14.85
C ILE A 55 -8.85 -1.22 14.02
N GLY A 56 -8.75 -0.09 13.32
CA GLY A 56 -9.79 0.39 12.41
C GLY A 56 -10.09 -0.60 11.29
N PHE A 57 -9.07 -1.25 10.74
CA PHE A 57 -9.23 -2.35 9.78
C PHE A 57 -9.99 -3.53 10.38
N ILE A 58 -9.62 -4.01 11.58
CA ILE A 58 -10.34 -5.11 12.25
C ILE A 58 -11.81 -4.73 12.45
N TYR A 59 -12.08 -3.53 12.94
CA TYR A 59 -13.45 -3.04 13.14
C TYR A 59 -14.24 -3.00 11.83
N ALA A 60 -13.66 -2.49 10.75
CA ALA A 60 -14.30 -2.45 9.43
C ALA A 60 -14.62 -3.85 8.90
N CYS A 61 -13.71 -4.82 9.06
CA CYS A 61 -13.95 -6.21 8.69
C CYS A 61 -15.07 -6.83 9.54
N MET A 62 -15.07 -6.61 10.86
CA MET A 62 -16.14 -7.10 11.74
C MET A 62 -17.49 -6.51 11.36
N TYR A 63 -17.56 -5.21 11.08
CA TYR A 63 -18.79 -4.55 10.66
C TYR A 63 -19.35 -5.14 9.35
N ILE A 64 -18.48 -5.35 8.36
CA ILE A 64 -18.87 -5.96 7.09
C ILE A 64 -19.35 -7.40 7.23
N ILE A 65 -18.79 -8.17 8.18
CA ILE A 65 -19.14 -9.58 8.37
C ILE A 65 -20.36 -9.76 9.28
N ALA A 66 -20.48 -8.94 10.32
CA ALA A 66 -21.49 -9.10 11.37
C ALA A 66 -22.79 -8.35 11.07
N GLU A 67 -22.68 -7.17 10.44
CA GLU A 67 -23.82 -6.25 10.27
C GLU A 67 -24.34 -6.20 8.84
N LEU A 68 -23.52 -6.56 7.86
CA LEU A 68 -23.87 -6.57 6.45
C LEU A 68 -23.90 -8.02 5.95
N ASP A 69 -24.86 -8.35 5.09
CA ASP A 69 -24.89 -9.66 4.46
C ASP A 69 -23.77 -9.74 3.42
N PHE A 70 -22.64 -10.31 3.83
CA PHE A 70 -21.39 -10.33 3.05
C PHE A 70 -21.60 -10.81 1.61
N THR A 71 -22.51 -11.76 1.41
CA THR A 71 -22.78 -12.38 0.13
C THR A 71 -23.53 -11.47 -0.85
N GLU A 72 -24.24 -10.46 -0.36
CA GLU A 72 -24.96 -9.47 -1.17
C GLU A 72 -24.14 -8.20 -1.46
N LEU A 73 -23.00 -8.04 -0.78
CA LEU A 73 -22.14 -6.88 -0.96
C LEU A 73 -21.36 -6.96 -2.26
N SER A 74 -21.24 -5.81 -2.95
CA SER A 74 -20.33 -5.69 -4.08
C SER A 74 -18.88 -6.03 -3.66
N LEU A 75 -18.11 -6.58 -4.61
CA LEU A 75 -16.68 -6.88 -4.40
C LEU A 75 -15.93 -5.64 -3.88
N ALA A 76 -16.31 -4.45 -4.34
CA ALA A 76 -15.74 -3.19 -3.92
C ALA A 76 -15.85 -2.97 -2.41
N VAL A 77 -17.02 -3.23 -1.83
CA VAL A 77 -17.22 -3.10 -0.37
C VAL A 77 -16.43 -4.18 0.37
N GLN A 78 -16.43 -5.42 -0.12
CA GLN A 78 -15.74 -6.54 0.51
C GLN A 78 -14.22 -6.32 0.61
N ILE A 79 -13.58 -5.78 -0.44
CA ILE A 79 -12.12 -5.56 -0.46
C ILE A 79 -11.70 -4.20 0.09
N SER A 80 -12.64 -3.28 0.31
CA SER A 80 -12.35 -1.91 0.76
C SER A 80 -11.57 -1.81 2.08
N PRO A 81 -11.80 -2.66 3.12
CA PRO A 81 -10.99 -2.60 4.33
C PRO A 81 -9.52 -2.96 4.06
N LEU A 82 -9.30 -3.95 3.20
CA LEU A 82 -7.97 -4.39 2.81
C LEU A 82 -7.25 -3.28 2.02
N ALA A 83 -7.95 -2.66 1.07
CA ALA A 83 -7.44 -1.50 0.33
C ALA A 83 -7.06 -0.36 1.28
N GLY A 84 -7.96 -0.01 2.20
CA GLY A 84 -7.74 1.02 3.20
C GLY A 84 -6.52 0.73 4.08
N LEU A 85 -6.38 -0.50 4.57
CA LEU A 85 -5.24 -0.91 5.39
C LEU A 85 -3.91 -0.70 4.66
N PHE A 86 -3.75 -1.28 3.47
CA PHE A 86 -2.48 -1.23 2.74
C PHE A 86 -2.15 0.18 2.26
N VAL A 87 -3.13 0.93 1.74
CA VAL A 87 -2.90 2.32 1.30
C VAL A 87 -2.52 3.20 2.48
N LEU A 88 -3.26 3.14 3.60
CA LEU A 88 -2.94 3.96 4.77
C LEU A 88 -1.58 3.60 5.39
N GLN A 89 -1.24 2.32 5.49
CA GLN A 89 0.06 1.88 6.01
C GLN A 89 1.22 2.36 5.14
N THR A 90 1.11 2.25 3.81
CA THR A 90 2.15 2.68 2.87
C THR A 90 2.29 4.20 2.84
N VAL A 91 1.17 4.95 2.87
CA VAL A 91 1.17 6.42 3.00
C VAL A 91 1.87 6.86 4.27
N VAL A 92 1.50 6.29 5.43
CA VAL A 92 2.09 6.67 6.72
C VAL A 92 3.59 6.39 6.74
N THR A 93 4.01 5.25 6.18
CA THR A 93 5.44 4.90 6.08
C THR A 93 6.19 5.86 5.15
N GLY A 94 5.60 6.21 4.00
CA GLY A 94 6.19 7.17 3.07
C GLY A 94 6.29 8.59 3.65
N LEU A 95 5.30 9.01 4.44
CA LEU A 95 5.34 10.26 5.19
C LEU A 95 6.42 10.24 6.28
N GLU A 96 6.52 9.14 7.04
CA GLU A 96 7.56 8.99 8.07
C GLU A 96 8.96 9.11 7.47
N GLU A 97 9.25 8.36 6.40
CA GLU A 97 10.55 8.39 5.73
C GLU A 97 10.82 9.75 5.06
N TRP A 98 9.78 10.41 4.54
CA TRP A 98 9.92 11.75 3.97
C TRP A 98 10.26 12.79 5.04
N VAL A 99 9.68 12.69 6.24
CA VAL A 99 9.92 13.64 7.33
C VAL A 99 11.27 13.38 8.01
N LEU A 100 11.59 12.12 8.32
CA LEU A 100 12.78 11.75 9.09
C LEU A 100 14.05 11.64 8.24
N HIS A 101 13.92 11.21 6.98
CA HIS A 101 15.04 10.83 6.12
C HIS A 101 14.96 11.47 4.72
N ARG A 102 14.52 12.74 4.67
CA ARG A 102 14.34 13.48 3.41
C ARG A 102 15.61 13.55 2.56
N ASP A 103 16.76 13.67 3.21
CA ASP A 103 18.08 13.75 2.59
C ASP A 103 18.46 12.45 1.85
N LYS A 104 17.98 11.31 2.35
CA LYS A 104 18.28 9.98 1.78
C LYS A 104 17.40 9.63 0.59
N GLU A 105 16.35 10.42 0.33
CA GLU A 105 15.40 10.23 -0.78
C GLU A 105 14.71 8.84 -0.83
N ARG A 106 14.79 8.06 0.26
CA ARG A 106 14.25 6.70 0.33
C ARG A 106 12.73 6.65 0.25
N TYR A 107 12.08 7.73 0.68
CA TYR A 107 10.64 7.92 0.60
C TYR A 107 10.08 7.68 -0.81
N TRP A 108 10.88 7.85 -1.87
CA TRP A 108 10.43 7.52 -3.23
C TRP A 108 10.02 6.06 -3.41
N TYR A 109 10.68 5.11 -2.73
CA TYR A 109 10.27 3.71 -2.78
C TYR A 109 8.89 3.51 -2.15
N ASP A 110 8.64 4.17 -1.02
CA ASP A 110 7.39 4.00 -0.26
C ASP A 110 6.22 4.73 -0.94
N TRP A 111 6.45 5.88 -1.57
CA TRP A 111 5.45 6.51 -2.44
C TRP A 111 5.15 5.67 -3.68
N THR A 112 6.18 5.06 -4.29
CA THR A 112 5.96 4.16 -5.44
C THR A 112 5.13 2.96 -5.02
N GLU A 113 5.39 2.38 -3.85
CA GLU A 113 4.60 1.29 -3.30
C GLU A 113 3.15 1.72 -2.99
N THR A 114 2.96 2.91 -2.43
CA THR A 114 1.63 3.49 -2.20
C THR A 114 0.83 3.59 -3.49
N VAL A 115 1.43 4.16 -4.53
CA VAL A 115 0.81 4.29 -5.86
C VAL A 115 0.53 2.92 -6.46
N PHE A 116 1.48 2.00 -6.38
CA PHE A 116 1.34 0.64 -6.91
C PHE A 116 0.19 -0.13 -6.25
N VAL A 117 0.12 -0.13 -4.92
CA VAL A 117 -0.97 -0.73 -4.15
C VAL A 117 -2.30 -0.10 -4.52
N GLY A 118 -2.38 1.25 -4.57
CA GLY A 118 -3.59 1.96 -4.97
C GLY A 118 -4.07 1.57 -6.37
N LEU A 119 -3.15 1.45 -7.33
CA LEU A 119 -3.47 1.02 -8.69
C LEU A 119 -3.90 -0.44 -8.78
N ILE A 120 -3.34 -1.34 -7.96
CA ILE A 120 -3.82 -2.74 -7.89
C ILE A 120 -5.29 -2.76 -7.45
N PHE A 121 -5.63 -2.03 -6.38
CA PHE A 121 -7.01 -2.00 -5.91
C PHE A 121 -7.93 -1.31 -6.91
N ALA A 122 -7.51 -0.21 -7.54
CA ALA A 122 -8.29 0.43 -8.60
C ALA A 122 -8.56 -0.53 -9.77
N LEU A 123 -7.56 -1.31 -10.19
CA LEU A 123 -7.71 -2.32 -11.23
C LEU A 123 -8.72 -3.39 -10.80
N LEU A 124 -8.58 -3.96 -9.60
CA LEU A 124 -9.49 -4.96 -9.06
C LEU A 124 -10.95 -4.46 -9.01
N LEU A 125 -11.15 -3.20 -8.62
CA LEU A 125 -12.48 -2.57 -8.60
C LEU A 125 -13.09 -2.43 -9.99
N THR A 126 -12.27 -2.10 -10.99
CA THR A 126 -12.75 -1.90 -12.37
C THR A 126 -12.99 -3.22 -13.13
N THR A 127 -12.34 -4.31 -12.73
CA THR A 127 -12.43 -5.60 -13.45
C THR A 127 -13.19 -6.69 -12.70
N GLY A 128 -13.44 -6.49 -11.40
CA GLY A 128 -14.21 -7.40 -10.55
C GLY A 128 -15.61 -6.89 -10.17
N GLY A 129 -16.04 -5.78 -10.76
CA GLY A 129 -17.42 -5.29 -10.71
C GLY A 129 -18.30 -5.87 -11.80
#